data_AF-A0A1V5N6V0-F1
#
_entry.id   AF-A0A1V5N6V0-F1
#
_cell.length_a   1.000
_cell.length_b   1.000
_cell.length_c   1.000
_cell.angle_alpha   90.00
_cell.angle_beta   90.00
_cell.angle_gamma   90.00
#
_symmetry.space_group_name_H-M   'P 1'
#
loop_
_entity.id
_entity.type
_entity.pdbx_description
1 polymer ?
#
loop_
_entity_poly.entity_id
_entity_poly.type
_entity_poly.pdbx_seq_one_letter_code
_entity_poly.pdbx_strand_id
1 'polypeptide(L)'
;MKDLFLSLYQVAKGGAYNTWVVRDYRDMENNIPYINLHSDIINVAQQAGWVMWDFVIWDQSNQRKLVRLGGNKSRRFYFNIGHSFILVFRKNMKGEKFK
;
A
#
# COMPACT_ATOMS: atom_id res chain seq x y z
N MET A 1 0.20 4.58 12.99
CA MET A 1 0.85 3.70 11.99
C MET A 1 2.37 3.61 12.18
N LYS A 2 3.10 4.73 12.32
CA LYS A 2 4.55 4.71 12.57
C LYS A 2 4.95 3.86 13.77
N ASP A 3 4.30 4.07 14.91
CA ASP A 3 4.62 3.31 16.13
C ASP A 3 4.36 1.81 15.97
N LEU A 4 3.31 1.44 15.23
CA LEU A 4 3.03 0.04 14.90
C LEU A 4 4.18 -0.59 14.10
N PHE A 5 4.65 0.08 13.04
CA PHE A 5 5.77 -0.43 12.23
C PHE A 5 7.07 -0.53 13.03
N LEU A 6 7.33 0.42 13.94
CA LEU A 6 8.46 0.38 14.87
C LEU A 6 8.35 -0.81 15.83
N SER A 7 7.20 -1.02 16.47
CA SER A 7 6.98 -2.15 17.38
C SER A 7 7.15 -3.49 16.66
N LEU A 8 6.59 -3.63 15.45
CA LEU A 8 6.78 -4.82 14.60
C LEU A 8 8.26 -5.02 14.25
N TYR A 9 8.98 -3.95 13.92
CA TYR A 9 10.40 -4.03 13.60
C TYR A 9 11.22 -4.50 14.80
N GLN A 10 10.92 -4.00 16.00
CA GLN A 10 11.64 -4.35 17.23
C GLN A 10 11.53 -5.84 17.57
N VAL A 11 10.32 -6.42 17.46
CA VAL A 11 10.08 -7.83 17.81
C VAL A 11 10.53 -8.81 16.72
N ALA A 12 10.63 -8.37 15.46
CA ALA A 12 11.02 -9.22 14.34
C ALA A 12 12.48 -9.68 14.42
N LYS A 13 12.73 -10.96 14.09
CA LYS A 13 14.09 -11.49 13.92
C LYS A 13 14.75 -10.90 12.67
N GLY A 14 16.08 -10.88 12.62
CA GLY A 14 16.80 -10.53 11.40
C GLY A 14 16.41 -11.48 10.25
N GLY A 15 16.20 -10.92 9.06
CA GLY A 15 15.73 -11.67 7.88
C GLY A 15 14.22 -11.91 7.80
N ALA A 16 13.45 -11.54 8.84
CA ALA A 16 12.00 -11.72 8.83
C ALA A 16 11.30 -10.80 7.82
N TYR A 17 10.17 -11.28 7.31
CA TYR A 17 9.31 -10.56 6.38
C TYR A 17 8.09 -9.98 7.08
N ASN A 18 7.64 -8.83 6.61
CA ASN A 18 6.43 -8.15 7.04
C ASN A 18 5.63 -7.77 5.79
N THR A 19 4.46 -8.39 5.62
CA THR A 19 3.69 -8.31 4.37
C THR A 19 2.32 -7.69 4.61
N TRP A 20 1.94 -6.76 3.74
CA TRP A 20 0.68 -6.03 3.83
C TRP A 20 -0.07 -6.09 2.51
N VAL A 21 -1.35 -6.45 2.56
CA VAL A 21 -2.26 -6.31 1.42
C VAL A 21 -3.05 -5.03 1.63
N VAL A 22 -2.87 -4.07 0.74
CA VAL A 22 -3.41 -2.71 0.89
C VAL A 22 -4.08 -2.29 -0.39
N ARG A 23 -5.04 -1.38 -0.28
CA ARG A 23 -5.73 -0.83 -1.43
C ARG A 23 -5.81 0.67 -1.29
N ASP A 24 -5.54 1.37 -2.38
CA ASP A 24 -5.80 2.79 -2.46
C ASP A 24 -7.30 3.06 -2.47
N TYR A 25 -7.69 4.25 -2.07
CA TYR A 25 -9.10 4.60 -1.97
C TYR A 25 -9.35 6.06 -2.34
N ARG A 26 -10.63 6.45 -2.31
CA ARG A 26 -11.07 7.83 -2.54
C ARG A 26 -11.77 8.29 -1.29
N ASP A 27 -11.49 9.51 -0.87
CA ASP A 27 -12.20 10.15 0.23
C ASP A 27 -12.99 11.31 -0.34
N MET A 28 -14.19 10.99 -0.79
CA MET A 28 -15.09 11.96 -1.42
C MET A 28 -15.71 12.92 -0.40
N GLU A 29 -15.76 12.53 0.88
CA GLU A 29 -16.29 13.35 1.97
C GLU A 29 -15.36 14.55 2.22
N ASN A 30 -14.05 14.32 2.18
CA ASN A 30 -13.04 15.36 2.33
C ASN A 30 -12.54 15.95 0.99
N ASN A 31 -13.23 15.68 -0.13
CA ASN A 31 -12.86 16.13 -1.47
C ASN A 31 -11.46 15.71 -1.95
N ILE A 32 -10.97 14.55 -1.49
CA ILE A 32 -9.68 14.00 -1.91
C ILE A 32 -9.92 12.92 -2.97
N PRO A 33 -9.57 13.20 -4.24
CA PRO A 33 -9.96 12.33 -5.36
C PRO A 33 -9.23 10.98 -5.36
N TYR A 34 -8.06 10.90 -4.73
CA TYR A 34 -7.25 9.70 -4.66
C TYR A 34 -6.33 9.73 -3.45
N ILE A 35 -6.34 8.67 -2.66
CA ILE A 35 -5.41 8.45 -1.55
C ILE A 35 -4.56 7.22 -1.88
N ASN A 36 -3.27 7.47 -2.10
CA ASN A 36 -2.25 6.46 -2.41
C ASN A 36 -1.72 5.79 -1.14
N LEU A 37 -2.62 5.18 -0.36
CA LEU A 37 -2.33 4.55 0.93
C LEU A 37 -1.14 3.59 0.88
N HIS A 38 -0.96 2.86 -0.22
CA HIS A 38 0.18 1.96 -0.36
C HIS A 38 1.52 2.70 -0.26
N SER A 39 1.64 3.89 -0.84
CA SER A 39 2.86 4.70 -0.78
C SER A 39 3.12 5.20 0.64
N ASP A 40 2.08 5.63 1.35
CA ASP A 40 2.19 6.08 2.74
C ASP A 40 2.69 4.94 3.64
N ILE A 41 2.19 3.72 3.43
CA ILE A 41 2.64 2.54 4.18
C ILE A 41 4.10 2.22 3.87
N ILE A 42 4.53 2.29 2.60
CA ILE A 42 5.95 2.12 2.22
C ILE A 42 6.82 3.13 2.98
N ASN A 43 6.47 4.41 2.92
CA ASN A 43 7.23 5.48 3.57
C ASN A 43 7.35 5.25 5.09
N VAL A 44 6.24 4.91 5.74
CA VAL A 44 6.21 4.67 7.19
C VAL A 44 7.03 3.44 7.57
N ALA A 45 6.97 2.36 6.78
CA ALA A 45 7.75 1.15 7.01
C ALA A 45 9.26 1.43 6.88
N GLN A 46 9.67 2.14 5.82
CA GLN A 46 11.07 2.50 5.60
C GLN A 46 11.61 3.42 6.70
N GLN A 47 10.82 4.39 7.16
CA GLN A 47 11.17 5.23 8.31
C GLN A 47 11.36 4.42 9.60
N ALA A 48 10.68 3.28 9.75
CA ALA A 48 10.85 2.37 10.87
C ALA A 48 12.05 1.41 10.72
N GLY A 49 12.77 1.45 9.59
CA GLY A 49 13.96 0.65 9.33
C GLY A 49 13.72 -0.64 8.54
N TRP A 50 12.49 -0.87 8.08
CA TRP A 50 12.20 -1.97 7.15
C TRP A 50 12.74 -1.67 5.76
N VAL A 51 13.29 -2.69 5.09
CA VAL A 51 13.71 -2.58 3.69
C VAL A 51 12.57 -3.04 2.80
N MET A 52 12.25 -2.26 1.77
CA MET A 52 11.28 -2.67 0.76
C MET A 52 11.87 -3.82 -0.06
N TRP A 53 11.16 -4.95 -0.12
CA TRP A 53 11.68 -6.16 -0.73
C TRP A 53 10.97 -6.49 -2.04
N ASP A 54 9.63 -6.61 -2.00
CA ASP A 54 8.81 -6.82 -3.18
C ASP A 54 7.59 -5.91 -3.18
N PHE A 55 7.19 -5.46 -4.37
CA PHE A 55 5.97 -4.72 -4.63
C PHE A 55 5.15 -5.46 -5.69
N VAL A 56 4.03 -6.06 -5.29
CA VAL A 56 3.17 -6.79 -6.21
C VAL A 56 1.89 -6.00 -6.45
N ILE A 57 1.60 -5.72 -7.72
CA ILE A 57 0.31 -5.19 -8.15
C ILE A 57 -0.61 -6.38 -8.38
N TRP A 58 -1.61 -6.52 -7.52
CA TRP A 58 -2.61 -7.57 -7.66
C TRP A 58 -3.82 -7.02 -8.40
N ASP A 59 -3.93 -7.41 -9.68
CA ASP A 59 -5.09 -7.07 -10.49
C ASP A 59 -6.33 -7.89 -10.11
N GLN A 60 -7.37 -7.17 -9.70
CA GLN A 60 -8.68 -7.72 -9.34
C GLN A 60 -9.79 -7.11 -10.23
N SER A 61 -9.43 -6.51 -11.36
CA SER A 61 -10.36 -5.91 -12.32
C SER A 61 -11.41 -6.90 -12.82
N ASN A 62 -11.03 -8.16 -13.06
CA ASN A 62 -11.97 -9.22 -13.45
C ASN A 62 -13.05 -9.53 -12.39
N GLN A 63 -12.80 -9.20 -11.13
CA GLN A 63 -13.76 -9.37 -10.02
C GLN A 63 -14.68 -8.13 -9.86
N ARG A 64 -14.41 -7.04 -10.60
CA ARG A 64 -15.16 -5.79 -10.51
C ARG A 64 -15.54 -5.32 -11.91
N LYS A 65 -16.79 -5.60 -12.32
CA LYS A 65 -17.34 -5.04 -13.56
C LYS A 65 -17.09 -3.52 -13.59
N LEU A 66 -16.70 -3.02 -14.75
CA LEU A 66 -16.37 -1.62 -14.97
C LEU A 66 -17.61 -0.75 -14.69
N VAL A 67 -17.70 -0.19 -13.49
CA VAL A 67 -18.76 0.75 -13.15
C VAL A 67 -18.28 2.13 -13.58
N ARG A 68 -18.81 2.63 -14.70
CA ARG A 68 -18.73 4.05 -15.06
C ARG A 68 -19.54 4.84 -14.02
N LEU A 69 -18.91 5.26 -12.93
CA LEU A 69 -19.52 6.14 -11.94
C LEU A 69 -19.46 7.57 -12.47
N GLY A 70 -20.46 7.90 -13.28
CA GLY A 70 -20.59 9.19 -13.94
C GLY A 70 -21.53 9.07 -15.14
N GLY A 71 -22.83 9.20 -14.88
CA GLY A 71 -23.82 9.35 -15.95
C GLY A 71 -23.54 10.60 -16.80
N ASN A 72 -24.28 10.78 -17.90
CA ASN A 72 -24.09 11.86 -18.87
C ASN A 72 -24.09 13.30 -18.29
N LYS A 73 -24.46 13.49 -17.01
CA LYS A 73 -24.43 14.77 -16.28
C LYS A 73 -23.21 14.96 -15.35
N SER A 74 -22.40 13.92 -15.11
CA SER A 74 -21.20 14.02 -14.27
C SER A 74 -19.99 14.45 -15.11
N ARG A 75 -19.41 15.62 -14.80
CA ARG A 75 -18.13 16.08 -15.36
C ARG A 75 -16.90 15.39 -14.73
N ARG A 76 -17.11 14.47 -13.78
CA ARG A 76 -16.06 13.75 -13.07
C ARG A 76 -16.02 12.31 -13.56
N PHE A 77 -14.94 11.96 -14.26
CA PHE A 77 -14.66 10.61 -14.74
C PHE A 77 -13.47 10.06 -13.97
N TYR A 78 -13.65 8.93 -13.30
CA TYR A 78 -12.55 8.17 -12.71
C TYR A 78 -12.74 6.69 -13.01
N PHE A 79 -11.62 5.99 -13.18
CA PHE A 79 -11.63 4.54 -13.27
C PHE A 79 -11.94 3.94 -11.90
N ASN A 80 -12.59 2.78 -11.89
CA ASN A 80 -12.74 1.99 -10.68
C ASN A 80 -11.36 1.54 -10.20
N ILE A 81 -11.12 1.56 -8.89
CA ILE A 81 -9.87 1.03 -8.33
C ILE A 81 -9.93 -0.49 -8.42
N GLY A 82 -9.27 -1.02 -9.45
CA GLY A 82 -9.24 -2.44 -9.79
C GLY A 82 -8.14 -3.23 -9.10
N HIS A 83 -7.13 -2.57 -8.55
CA HIS A 83 -5.94 -3.21 -8.02
C HIS A 83 -5.86 -3.10 -6.49
N SER A 84 -5.27 -4.11 -5.87
CA SER A 84 -4.68 -4.01 -4.54
C SER A 84 -3.17 -4.20 -4.67
N PHE A 85 -2.42 -3.82 -3.65
CA PHE A 85 -0.97 -3.92 -3.60
C PHE A 85 -0.58 -4.87 -2.48
N ILE A 86 0.33 -5.78 -2.78
CA ILE A 86 0.98 -6.60 -1.76
C ILE A 86 2.37 -6.02 -1.56
N LEU A 87 2.57 -5.40 -0.41
CA LEU A 87 3.82 -4.79 0.01
C LEU A 87 4.58 -5.80 0.85
N VAL A 88 5.80 -6.14 0.45
CA VAL A 88 6.66 -7.05 1.20
C VAL A 88 7.87 -6.26 1.69
N PHE A 89 8.03 -6.25 3.00
CA PHE A 89 9.17 -5.64 3.67
C PHE A 89 10.03 -6.70 4.33
N ARG A 90 11.33 -6.45 4.46
CA ARG A 90 12.27 -7.34 5.12
C ARG A 90 13.14 -6.59 6.12
N LYS A 91 13.39 -7.21 7.27
CA LYS A 91 14.39 -6.74 8.22
C LYS A 91 15.75 -7.30 7.83
N ASN A 92 16.77 -6.44 7.74
CA ASN A 92 18.14 -6.88 7.45
C ASN A 92 18.65 -7.89 8.50
N MET A 93 19.39 -8.88 8.03
CA MET A 93 20.20 -9.75 8.87
C MET A 93 21.48 -9.03 9.28
N LYS A 94 22.14 -9.55 10.33
CA LYS A 94 23.43 -9.01 10.78
C LYS A 94 24.44 -9.09 9.63
N GLY A 95 24.98 -7.93 9.23
CA GLY A 95 25.96 -7.80 8.15
C GLY A 95 25.38 -7.37 6.79
N GLU A 96 24.07 -7.47 6.60
CA GLU A 96 23.41 -6.93 5.41
C GLU A 96 23.31 -5.40 5.48
N LYS A 97 23.41 -4.75 4.31
CA LYS A 97 23.41 -3.28 4.18
C LYS A 97 22.40 -2.77 3.13
N PHE A 98 21.35 -3.55 2.88
CA PHE A 98 20.26 -3.12 2.01
C PHE A 98 19.56 -1.89 2.62
N LYS A 99 19.15 -0.96 1.76
CA LYS A 99 18.47 0.28 2.14
C LYS A 99 17.05 0.26 1.61
#